data_AF-A0A3D1FYH6-F1
#
_entry.id   AF-A0A3D1FYH6-F1
#
_cell.length_a   1.000
_cell.length_b   1.000
_cell.length_c   1.000
_cell.angle_alpha   90.00
_cell.angle_beta   90.00
_cell.angle_gamma   90.00
#
_symmetry.space_group_name_H-M   'P 1'
#
loop_
_entity.id
_entity.type
_entity.pdbx_description
1 polymer ?
#
loop_
_entity_poly.entity_id
_entity_poly.type
_entity_poly.pdbx_seq_one_letter_code
_entity_poly.pdbx_strand_id
1 'polypeptide(L)'
;QLDSVKMTVPESGQIGVYNTGEVFKYYEIKNKAYTFAEALGGAGGEVQNKLMSYIRQFKLIFNPKTEAYKEVGGFLTILKQYDQAWNWRHFWEFTAFLSIMLGFLNILPIPALDGGHVIFTVIEWVSGRKPS
;
A
#
# COMPACT_ATOMS: atom_id res chain seq x y z
N GLN A 1 -21.14 6.34 -17.51
CA GLN A 1 -21.39 7.25 -18.63
C GLN A 1 -20.12 7.27 -19.46
N LEU A 2 -20.23 7.15 -20.79
CA LEU A 2 -19.07 7.30 -21.68
C LEU A 2 -18.90 8.79 -21.94
N ASP A 3 -17.91 9.40 -21.28
CA ASP A 3 -17.53 10.79 -21.54
C ASP A 3 -16.82 10.85 -22.89
N SER A 4 -17.30 11.70 -23.79
CA SER A 4 -16.72 11.90 -25.11
C SER A 4 -16.01 13.26 -25.16
N VAL A 5 -14.77 13.26 -25.62
CA VAL A 5 -13.95 14.46 -25.81
C VAL A 5 -13.77 14.69 -27.30
N LYS A 6 -14.19 15.86 -27.79
CA LYS A 6 -13.95 16.29 -29.16
C LYS A 6 -12.54 16.87 -29.26
N MET A 7 -11.72 16.37 -30.18
CA MET A 7 -10.39 16.93 -30.45
C MET A 7 -10.16 17.10 -31.95
N THR A 8 -9.40 18.12 -32.33
CA THR A 8 -9.00 18.37 -33.72
C THR A 8 -7.72 17.58 -34.03
N VAL A 9 -7.73 16.85 -35.14
CA VAL A 9 -6.59 16.03 -35.57
C VAL A 9 -5.46 16.94 -36.04
N PRO A 10 -4.25 16.86 -35.46
CA PRO A 10 -3.09 17.61 -35.96
C PRO A 10 -2.63 17.05 -37.31
N GLU A 11 -1.94 17.85 -38.14
CA GLU A 11 -1.42 17.43 -39.46
C GLU A 11 -0.49 16.21 -39.41
N SER A 12 0.12 15.93 -38.23
CA SER A 12 0.90 14.72 -37.99
C SER A 12 0.07 13.42 -38.00
N GLY A 13 -1.26 13.51 -38.00
CA GLY A 13 -2.19 12.38 -38.04
C GLY A 13 -2.18 11.51 -36.77
N GLN A 14 -1.46 11.93 -35.74
CA GLN A 14 -1.33 11.17 -34.50
C GLN A 14 -2.25 11.73 -33.43
N ILE A 15 -3.20 10.90 -33.01
CA ILE A 15 -4.01 11.10 -31.80
C ILE A 15 -3.60 10.02 -30.82
N GLY A 16 -3.17 10.43 -29.62
CA GLY A 16 -2.73 9.50 -28.60
C GLY A 16 -2.91 10.08 -27.21
N VAL A 17 -3.02 9.19 -26.23
CA VAL A 17 -2.93 9.55 -24.82
C VAL A 17 -1.51 9.25 -24.39
N TYR A 18 -0.78 10.27 -23.96
CA TYR A 18 0.52 10.09 -23.32
C TYR A 18 0.37 10.49 -21.85
N ASN A 19 0.97 9.70 -20.96
CA ASN A 19 1.03 10.05 -19.55
C ASN A 19 2.03 11.21 -19.41
N THR A 20 1.52 12.44 -19.28
CA THR A 20 2.37 13.58 -18.99
C THR A 20 2.74 13.52 -17.50
N GLY A 21 4.02 13.27 -17.23
CA GLY A 21 4.56 13.34 -15.86
C GLY A 21 4.45 14.75 -15.25
N GLU A 22 4.10 15.76 -16.05
CA GLU A 22 3.87 17.14 -15.65
C GLU A 22 2.42 17.39 -15.19
N VAL A 23 1.91 16.57 -14.27
CA VAL A 23 0.56 16.75 -13.69
C VAL A 23 0.40 18.17 -13.13
N PHE A 24 1.47 18.76 -12.59
CA PHE A 24 1.49 20.10 -12.02
C PHE A 24 1.28 21.24 -13.04
N LYS A 25 1.40 20.98 -14.34
CA LYS A 25 1.15 21.96 -15.41
C LYS A 25 -0.35 22.17 -15.66
N TYR A 26 -1.16 21.16 -15.33
CA TYR A 26 -2.59 21.12 -15.66
C TYR A 26 -3.49 21.15 -14.41
N TYR A 27 -2.92 21.01 -13.21
CA TYR A 27 -3.66 20.99 -11.95
C TYR A 27 -3.03 21.92 -10.91
N GLU A 28 -3.87 22.72 -10.26
CA GLU A 28 -3.45 23.50 -9.09
C GLU A 28 -3.29 22.58 -7.87
N ILE A 29 -2.08 22.56 -7.30
CA ILE A 29 -1.80 21.81 -6.07
C ILE A 29 -2.44 22.55 -4.89
N LYS A 30 -3.57 22.02 -4.38
CA LYS A 30 -4.14 22.49 -3.12
C LYS A 30 -3.50 21.76 -1.95
N ASN A 31 -2.59 22.44 -1.26
CA ASN A 31 -2.02 21.96 -0.01
C ASN A 31 -3.03 22.16 1.13
N LYS A 32 -3.56 21.07 1.67
CA LYS A 32 -4.38 21.12 2.89
C LYS A 32 -3.48 20.84 4.09
N ALA A 33 -3.29 21.84 4.93
CA ALA A 33 -2.61 21.66 6.22
C ALA A 33 -3.54 20.88 7.14
N TYR A 34 -3.09 19.75 7.65
CA TYR A 34 -3.79 18.96 8.65
C TYR A 34 -3.23 19.29 10.02
N THR A 35 -4.10 19.50 11.00
CA THR A 35 -3.69 19.48 12.42
C THR A 35 -3.32 18.03 12.82
N PHE A 36 -2.62 17.86 13.95
CA PHE A 36 -2.23 16.54 14.43
C PHE A 36 -3.44 15.59 14.61
N ALA A 37 -4.54 16.10 15.18
CA ALA A 37 -5.75 15.30 15.37
C ALA A 37 -6.45 14.94 14.05
N GLU A 38 -6.53 15.89 13.11
CA GLU A 38 -7.10 15.62 11.78
C GLU A 38 -6.23 14.66 10.96
N ALA A 39 -4.91 14.73 11.10
CA ALA A 39 -3.99 13.80 10.47
C ALA A 39 -4.18 12.38 11.00
N LEU A 40 -4.38 12.21 12.32
CA LEU A 40 -4.70 10.91 12.91
C LEU A 40 -6.06 10.38 12.42
N GLY A 41 -7.09 11.24 12.36
CA GLY A 41 -8.40 10.87 11.83
C GLY A 41 -8.35 10.47 10.35
N GLY A 42 -7.61 11.21 9.53
CA GLY A 42 -7.39 10.90 8.12
C GLY A 42 -6.53 9.65 7.89
N ALA A 43 -5.57 9.37 8.78
CA ALA A 43 -4.67 8.23 8.67
C ALA A 43 -5.42 6.89 8.77
N GLY A 44 -6.51 6.79 9.54
CA GLY A 44 -7.26 5.55 9.68
C GLY A 44 -7.76 4.97 8.34
N GLY A 45 -8.36 5.82 7.50
CA GLY A 45 -8.82 5.42 6.17
C GLY A 45 -7.67 5.09 5.22
N GLU A 46 -6.58 5.85 5.28
CA GLU A 46 -5.38 5.61 4.47
C GLU A 46 -4.73 4.26 4.84
N VAL A 47 -4.63 3.95 6.13
CA VAL A 47 -4.09 2.67 6.63
C VAL A 47 -4.93 1.50 6.11
N GLN A 48 -6.27 1.58 6.17
CA GLN A 48 -7.15 0.54 5.64
C GLN A 48 -6.96 0.32 4.13
N ASN A 49 -6.93 1.41 3.35
CA ASN A 49 -6.74 1.34 1.91
C ASN A 49 -5.38 0.76 1.54
N LYS A 50 -4.31 1.20 2.21
CA LYS A 50 -2.95 0.68 2.03
C LYS A 50 -2.90 -0.80 2.38
N LEU A 51 -3.44 -1.20 3.53
CA LEU A 51 -3.52 -2.61 3.95
C LEU A 51 -4.23 -3.48 2.90
N MET A 52 -5.40 -3.06 2.41
CA MET A 52 -6.15 -3.81 1.39
C MET A 52 -5.40 -3.92 0.06
N SER A 53 -4.74 -2.84 -0.36
CA SER A 53 -3.86 -2.85 -1.54
C SER A 53 -2.72 -3.85 -1.36
N TYR A 54 -2.11 -3.91 -0.17
CA TYR A 54 -1.04 -4.86 0.13
C TYR A 54 -1.52 -6.30 0.20
N ILE A 55 -2.68 -6.59 0.80
CA ILE A 55 -3.27 -7.94 0.78
C ILE A 55 -3.51 -8.39 -0.66
N ARG A 56 -3.95 -7.47 -1.54
CA ARG A 56 -4.12 -7.75 -2.96
C ARG A 56 -2.77 -8.03 -3.64
N GLN A 57 -1.73 -7.25 -3.36
CA GLN A 57 -0.38 -7.47 -3.88
C GLN A 57 0.22 -8.79 -3.39
N PHE A 58 0.04 -9.11 -2.11
CA PHE A 58 0.41 -10.39 -1.52
C PHE A 58 -0.27 -11.54 -2.25
N LYS A 59 -1.59 -11.47 -2.47
CA LYS A 59 -2.31 -12.47 -3.26
C LYS A 59 -1.76 -12.64 -4.69
N LEU A 60 -1.23 -11.58 -5.30
CA LEU A 60 -0.54 -11.66 -6.60
C LEU A 60 0.83 -12.32 -6.49
N ILE A 61 1.61 -12.02 -5.45
CA ILE A 61 2.90 -12.68 -5.17
C ILE A 61 2.74 -14.20 -5.05
N PHE A 62 1.69 -14.67 -4.36
CA PHE A 62 1.39 -16.09 -4.21
C PHE A 62 0.77 -16.73 -5.46
N ASN A 63 0.47 -15.95 -6.50
CA ASN A 63 0.09 -16.52 -7.79
C ASN A 63 1.37 -16.92 -8.55
N PRO A 64 1.68 -18.22 -8.68
CA PRO A 64 2.93 -18.66 -9.29
C PRO A 64 3.06 -18.29 -10.77
N LYS A 65 1.95 -17.90 -11.43
CA LYS A 65 1.93 -17.45 -12.83
C LYS A 65 2.55 -16.07 -13.06
N THR A 66 2.67 -15.25 -12.02
CA THR A 66 3.21 -13.88 -12.14
C THR A 66 4.69 -13.78 -11.80
N GLU A 67 5.33 -14.86 -11.35
CA GLU A 67 6.74 -14.90 -10.88
C GLU A 67 7.15 -13.88 -9.80
N ALA A 68 6.21 -13.07 -9.31
CA ALA A 68 6.43 -11.96 -8.39
C ALA A 68 7.01 -12.37 -7.03
N TYR A 69 6.90 -13.65 -6.63
CA TYR A 69 7.60 -14.19 -5.47
C TYR A 69 9.13 -14.15 -5.58
N LYS A 70 9.68 -14.05 -6.80
CA LYS A 70 11.13 -13.84 -7.03
C LYS A 70 11.56 -12.40 -6.74
N GLU A 71 10.62 -11.45 -6.79
CA GLU A 71 10.87 -10.03 -6.55
C GLU A 71 10.70 -9.61 -5.09
N VAL A 72 10.01 -10.43 -4.27
CA VAL A 72 10.00 -10.30 -2.81
C VAL A 72 11.33 -10.82 -2.27
N GLY A 73 12.40 -10.14 -2.66
CA GLY A 73 13.76 -10.56 -2.36
C GLY A 73 14.08 -10.36 -0.87
N GLY A 74 15.04 -11.15 -0.39
CA GLY A 74 15.52 -11.10 0.99
C GLY A 74 16.05 -9.71 1.40
N PHE A 75 16.57 -9.60 2.62
CA PHE A 75 16.98 -8.34 3.28
C PHE A 75 17.67 -7.30 2.37
N LEU A 76 18.54 -7.74 1.44
CA LEU A 76 19.20 -6.89 0.44
C LEU A 76 18.25 -6.09 -0.46
N THR A 77 17.08 -6.63 -0.81
CA THR A 77 16.10 -5.98 -1.70
C THR A 77 15.36 -4.87 -0.97
N ILE A 78 15.08 -5.08 0.32
CA ILE A 78 14.51 -4.05 1.21
C ILE A 78 15.45 -2.85 1.31
N LEU A 79 16.76 -3.09 1.45
CA LEU A 79 17.76 -2.02 1.50
C LEU A 79 17.85 -1.25 0.17
N LYS A 80 17.74 -1.95 -0.97
CA LYS A 80 17.77 -1.32 -2.31
C LYS A 80 16.53 -0.47 -2.62
N GLN A 81 15.45 -0.61 -1.85
CA GLN A 81 14.21 0.13 -2.06
C GLN A 81 14.25 1.56 -1.50
N TYR A 82 15.20 1.86 -0.62
CA TYR A 82 15.42 3.21 -0.13
C TYR A 82 16.12 4.07 -1.18
N ASP A 83 15.71 5.33 -1.28
CA ASP A 83 16.31 6.31 -2.19
C ASP A 83 17.79 6.53 -1.83
N GLN A 84 18.64 6.79 -2.85
CA GLN A 84 20.04 7.15 -2.61
C GLN A 84 20.21 8.52 -1.94
N ALA A 85 19.22 9.40 -2.12
CA ALA A 85 19.13 10.68 -1.43
C ALA A 85 18.10 10.59 -0.30
N TRP A 86 18.35 11.32 0.80
CA TRP A 86 17.45 11.30 1.94
C TRP A 86 16.07 11.86 1.60
N ASN A 87 15.04 11.04 1.76
CA ASN A 87 13.64 11.40 1.53
C ASN A 87 12.81 11.03 2.76
N TRP A 88 12.49 12.03 3.59
CA TRP A 88 11.73 11.84 4.82
C TRP A 88 10.38 11.16 4.59
N ARG A 89 9.69 11.52 3.51
CA ARG A 89 8.37 10.97 3.21
C ARG A 89 8.47 9.49 2.84
N HIS A 90 9.36 9.16 1.90
CA HIS A 90 9.55 7.77 1.45
C HIS A 90 10.05 6.87 2.58
N PHE A 91 10.95 7.38 3.42
CA PHE A 91 11.43 6.65 4.60
C PHE A 91 10.27 6.24 5.53
N TRP A 92 9.42 7.19 5.92
CA TRP A 92 8.29 6.90 6.81
C TRP A 92 7.22 6.04 6.14
N GLU A 93 6.92 6.28 4.86
CA GLU A 93 5.94 5.48 4.11
C GLU A 93 6.41 4.02 3.99
N PHE A 94 7.68 3.78 3.66
CA PHE A 94 8.23 2.44 3.54
C PHE A 94 8.41 1.75 4.90
N THR A 95 8.80 2.48 5.95
CA THR A 95 8.86 1.95 7.31
C THR A 95 7.48 1.55 7.84
N ALA A 96 6.47 2.40 7.63
CA ALA A 96 5.08 2.09 7.97
C ALA A 96 4.58 0.86 7.20
N PHE A 97 4.95 0.74 5.92
CA PHE A 97 4.66 -0.44 5.12
C PHE A 97 5.24 -1.73 5.71
N LEU A 98 6.54 -1.74 6.07
CA LEU A 98 7.17 -2.92 6.70
C LEU A 98 6.50 -3.27 8.04
N SER A 99 6.14 -2.26 8.83
CA SER A 99 5.44 -2.45 10.10
C SER A 99 4.06 -3.09 9.93
N ILE A 100 3.27 -2.60 8.96
CA ILE A 100 1.96 -3.18 8.63
C ILE A 100 2.10 -4.61 8.10
N MET A 101 3.07 -4.87 7.21
CA MET A 101 3.32 -6.21 6.70
C MET A 101 3.72 -7.19 7.80
N LEU A 102 4.63 -6.79 8.69
CA LEU A 102 5.05 -7.63 9.81
C LEU A 102 3.90 -7.87 10.79
N GLY A 103 3.10 -6.84 11.07
CA GLY A 103 1.87 -6.98 11.85
C GLY A 103 0.86 -7.95 11.23
N PHE A 104 0.65 -7.86 9.90
CA PHE A 104 -0.19 -8.80 9.16
C PHE A 104 0.36 -10.23 9.16
N LEU A 105 1.67 -10.42 8.95
CA LEU A 105 2.33 -11.73 9.03
C LEU A 105 2.21 -12.32 10.44
N ASN A 106 2.31 -11.49 11.48
CA ASN A 106 2.10 -11.89 12.87
C ASN A 106 0.64 -12.18 13.21
N ILE A 107 -0.34 -11.79 12.38
CA ILE A 107 -1.76 -12.10 12.55
C ILE A 107 -2.18 -13.31 11.71
N LEU A 108 -1.39 -13.72 10.71
CA LEU A 108 -1.67 -14.92 9.94
C LEU A 108 -1.51 -16.17 10.83
N PRO A 109 -2.45 -17.13 10.80
CA PRO A 109 -2.37 -18.38 11.56
C PRO A 109 -1.37 -19.33 10.88
N ILE A 110 -0.08 -19.03 11.01
CA ILE A 110 1.01 -19.89 10.57
C ILE A 110 1.60 -20.57 11.82
N PRO A 111 1.64 -21.92 11.90
CA PRO A 111 1.97 -22.71 13.11
C PRO A 111 3.36 -22.52 13.77
N ALA A 112 4.11 -21.46 13.44
CA ALA A 112 5.51 -21.27 13.87
C ALA A 112 5.86 -19.85 14.36
N LEU A 113 4.97 -18.87 14.26
CA LEU A 113 5.18 -17.47 14.68
C LEU A 113 4.03 -17.10 15.62
N ASP A 114 4.30 -16.43 16.75
CA ASP A 114 3.41 -16.23 17.92
C ASP A 114 1.96 -15.71 17.69
N GLY A 115 1.55 -15.44 16.46
CA GLY A 115 0.21 -15.00 16.05
C GLY A 115 -0.93 -15.96 16.37
N GLY A 116 -0.66 -17.26 16.43
CA GLY A 116 -1.66 -18.27 16.81
C GLY A 116 -2.22 -18.05 18.22
N HIS A 117 -1.38 -17.57 19.16
CA HIS A 117 -1.81 -17.23 20.52
C HIS A 117 -2.57 -15.91 20.57
N VAL A 118 -2.17 -14.90 19.79
CA VAL A 118 -2.84 -13.59 19.75
C VAL A 118 -4.26 -13.72 19.20
N ILE A 119 -4.48 -14.49 18.14
CA ILE A 119 -5.83 -14.75 17.62
C ILE A 119 -6.68 -15.46 18.67
N PHE A 120 -6.10 -16.43 19.38
CA PHE A 120 -6.79 -17.15 20.43
C PHE A 120 -7.17 -16.25 21.61
N THR A 121 -6.28 -15.34 22.03
CA THR A 121 -6.56 -14.34 23.07
C THR A 121 -7.58 -13.30 22.62
N VAL A 122 -7.55 -12.85 21.35
CA VAL A 122 -8.57 -11.94 20.81
C VAL A 122 -9.93 -12.62 20.72
N ILE A 123 -9.97 -13.88 20.25
CA ILE A 123 -11.18 -14.70 20.26
C ILE A 123 -11.67 -14.92 21.70
N GLU A 124 -10.79 -15.23 22.65
CA GLU A 124 -11.13 -15.41 24.07
C GLU A 124 -11.67 -14.11 24.69
N TRP A 125 -11.08 -12.96 24.37
CA TRP A 125 -11.52 -11.65 24.84
C TRP A 125 -12.89 -11.25 24.27
N VAL A 126 -13.14 -11.55 22.98
CA VAL A 126 -14.43 -11.27 22.32
C VAL A 126 -15.51 -12.30 22.68
N SER A 127 -15.14 -13.58 22.86
CA SER A 127 -16.08 -14.68 23.15
C SER A 127 -16.34 -14.91 24.64
N GLY A 128 -15.50 -14.37 25.53
CA GLY A 128 -15.64 -14.47 26.99
C GLY A 128 -15.56 -15.90 27.54
N ARG A 129 -15.14 -16.88 26.73
CA ARG A 129 -15.07 -18.30 27.11
C ARG A 129 -13.64 -18.78 27.04
N LYS A 130 -13.12 -19.25 28.18
CA LYS A 130 -11.86 -19.99 28.25
C LYS A 130 -11.98 -21.25 27.38
N PRO A 131 -11.13 -21.40 26.36
CA PRO A 131 -11.04 -22.64 25.61
C PRO A 131 -10.24 -23.67 26.43
N SER A 132 -10.86 -24.82 26.68
CA SER A 132 -10.24 -26.00 27.28
C SER A 132 -9.29 -26.69 26.31
#